data_AF-A0A8J6DR12-F1
#
_entry.id   AF-A0A8J6DR12-F1
#
_cell.length_a   1.000
_cell.length_b   1.000
_cell.length_c   1.000
_cell.angle_alpha   90.00
_cell.angle_beta   90.00
_cell.angle_gamma   90.00
#
_symmetry.space_group_name_H-M   'P 1'
#
loop_
_entity.id
_entity.type
_entity.pdbx_description
1 polymer ?
#
loop_
_entity_poly.entity_id
_entity_poly.type
_entity_poly.pdbx_seq_one_letter_code
_entity_poly.pdbx_strand_id
1 'polypeptide(L)'
;MDSILSEYGENFGRIQGILMYKDFLKYWNDVETFQARPDDIVIATYPKSGTTWISEIVDMIYKEGDAEKCKDAIFNRIPFLECRNEDVLNGNIIYLCRNAKDVAVSYYYFFLMVPIHPNPGTFSEFVEKFMNGHVPYGSWYKHTQSWWEKRKDGQLLFLFYEDMKEDIRKEVIKLIQFLGRKPSESLIDKIVQHTTFQEMKKNPFTNYTMMPNEFMNQKVHSFMRKGISGDWKNHFTVALNEKFDKHYEQQMKGSTLKFKTGI
;
A
#
# COMPACT_ATOMS: atom_id res chain seq x y z
N MET A 1 29.76 4.65 -9.10
CA MET A 1 28.93 3.99 -8.08
C MET A 1 27.62 4.78 -8.02
N ASP A 2 26.47 4.12 -8.12
CA ASP A 2 25.15 4.78 -8.10
C ASP A 2 24.95 5.46 -6.72
N SER A 3 24.87 6.79 -6.71
CA SER A 3 24.85 7.60 -5.47
C SER A 3 23.65 7.29 -4.57
N ILE A 4 22.59 6.70 -5.13
CA ILE A 4 21.41 6.29 -4.37
C ILE A 4 21.68 4.98 -3.63
N LEU A 5 22.32 4.00 -4.28
CA LEU A 5 22.66 2.72 -3.63
C LEU A 5 23.67 2.91 -2.50
N SER A 6 24.58 3.89 -2.61
CA SER A 6 25.49 4.21 -1.49
C SER A 6 24.76 4.74 -0.26
N GLU A 7 23.62 5.42 -0.42
CA GLU A 7 22.82 5.94 0.71
C GLU A 7 21.99 4.83 1.37
N TYR A 8 21.42 3.93 0.56
CA TYR A 8 20.60 2.83 1.06
C TYR A 8 21.42 1.65 1.60
N GLY A 9 22.74 1.64 1.33
CA GLY A 9 23.66 0.65 1.87
C GLY A 9 23.40 -0.77 1.35
N GLU A 10 23.87 -1.76 2.11
CA GLU A 10 23.88 -3.17 1.66
C GLU A 10 22.50 -3.84 1.65
N ASN A 11 21.48 -3.21 2.21
CA ASN A 11 20.14 -3.76 2.37
C ASN A 11 19.24 -3.59 1.14
N PHE A 12 19.67 -2.82 0.15
CA PHE A 12 18.89 -2.52 -1.05
C PHE A 12 19.66 -2.83 -2.33
N GLY A 13 18.91 -3.13 -3.38
CA GLY A 13 19.42 -3.32 -4.73
C GLY A 13 18.44 -2.76 -5.74
N ARG A 14 18.62 -3.12 -7.01
CA ARG A 14 17.70 -2.74 -8.08
C ARG A 14 17.17 -3.96 -8.81
N ILE A 15 15.90 -3.91 -9.14
CA ILE A 15 15.23 -4.80 -10.08
C ILE A 15 14.76 -3.93 -11.25
N GLN A 16 15.27 -4.18 -12.45
CA GLN A 16 14.88 -3.45 -13.66
C GLN A 16 14.92 -1.90 -13.46
N GLY A 17 15.91 -1.41 -12.71
CA GLY A 17 16.08 0.00 -12.38
C GLY A 17 15.29 0.52 -11.18
N ILE A 18 14.36 -0.26 -10.60
CA ILE A 18 13.55 0.11 -9.43
C ILE A 18 14.29 -0.28 -8.15
N LEU A 19 14.40 0.66 -7.20
CA LEU A 19 15.01 0.41 -5.89
C LEU A 19 14.15 -0.58 -5.09
N MET A 20 14.77 -1.63 -4.55
CA MET A 20 14.07 -2.71 -3.83
C MET A 20 14.92 -3.28 -2.69
N TYR A 21 14.27 -3.92 -1.72
CA TYR A 21 14.95 -4.63 -0.64
C TYR A 21 15.74 -5.81 -1.18
N LYS A 22 16.98 -5.97 -0.76
CA LYS A 22 17.89 -7.01 -1.26
C LYS A 22 17.40 -8.42 -0.93
N ASP A 23 16.64 -8.59 0.14
CA ASP A 23 16.02 -9.88 0.45
C ASP A 23 15.00 -10.30 -0.61
N PHE A 24 14.30 -9.36 -1.25
CA PHE A 24 13.38 -9.67 -2.35
C PHE A 24 14.13 -10.03 -3.64
N LEU A 25 15.33 -9.48 -3.84
CA LEU A 25 16.17 -9.82 -4.99
C LEU A 25 16.59 -11.30 -4.97
N LYS A 26 16.75 -11.90 -3.78
CA LYS A 26 17.16 -13.31 -3.63
C LYS A 26 16.17 -14.28 -4.26
N TYR A 27 14.89 -13.93 -4.25
CA TYR A 27 13.77 -14.77 -4.72
C TYR A 27 13.07 -14.13 -5.92
N TRP A 28 13.69 -13.14 -6.57
CA TRP A 28 13.03 -12.39 -7.63
C TRP A 28 12.73 -13.24 -8.86
N ASN A 29 13.56 -14.26 -9.13
CA ASN A 29 13.28 -15.21 -10.19
C ASN A 29 11.93 -15.91 -9.97
N ASP A 30 11.60 -16.26 -8.73
CA ASP A 30 10.34 -16.94 -8.39
C ASP A 30 9.15 -16.00 -8.66
N VAL A 31 9.32 -14.69 -8.42
CA VAL A 31 8.34 -13.65 -8.79
C VAL A 31 8.21 -13.51 -10.31
N GLU A 32 9.30 -13.58 -11.07
CA GLU A 32 9.28 -13.45 -12.54
C GLU A 32 8.68 -14.67 -13.24
N THR A 33 8.97 -15.88 -12.74
CA THR A 33 8.47 -17.13 -13.32
C THR A 33 7.11 -17.54 -12.79
N PHE A 34 6.62 -16.80 -11.81
CA PHE A 34 5.35 -17.01 -11.18
C PHE A 34 4.22 -17.17 -12.20
N GLN A 35 3.63 -18.37 -12.23
CA GLN A 35 2.48 -18.63 -13.10
C GLN A 35 1.21 -18.16 -12.47
N ALA A 36 0.03 -18.64 -12.82
CA ALA A 36 -1.17 -17.96 -12.43
C ALA A 36 -2.44 -18.85 -12.26
N ARG A 37 -3.16 -18.94 -11.10
CA ARG A 37 -4.44 -19.69 -10.97
C ARG A 37 -5.69 -18.80 -11.12
N PRO A 38 -6.68 -19.18 -11.95
CA PRO A 38 -7.83 -18.32 -12.30
C PRO A 38 -8.65 -17.74 -11.13
N ASP A 39 -8.60 -18.36 -9.94
CA ASP A 39 -9.35 -17.98 -8.75
C ASP A 39 -8.56 -17.13 -7.75
N ASP A 40 -7.30 -16.83 -8.07
CA ASP A 40 -6.46 -15.99 -7.25
C ASP A 40 -6.97 -14.54 -7.16
N ILE A 41 -6.49 -13.81 -6.15
CA ILE A 41 -6.67 -12.36 -6.06
C ILE A 41 -5.31 -11.73 -5.82
N VAL A 42 -4.99 -10.71 -6.62
CA VAL A 42 -3.80 -9.89 -6.41
C VAL A 42 -4.21 -8.56 -5.83
N ILE A 43 -3.74 -8.24 -4.62
CA ILE A 43 -3.87 -6.90 -4.05
C ILE A 43 -2.57 -6.14 -4.34
N ALA A 44 -2.65 -5.17 -5.25
CA ALA A 44 -1.53 -4.34 -5.67
C ALA A 44 -1.67 -2.92 -5.12
N THR A 45 -0.61 -2.39 -4.52
CA THR A 45 -0.61 -1.03 -3.96
C THR A 45 0.79 -0.44 -4.00
N TYR A 46 0.92 0.86 -4.21
CA TYR A 46 2.15 1.54 -3.82
C TYR A 46 2.26 1.53 -2.27
N PRO A 47 3.47 1.39 -1.68
CA PRO A 47 3.62 1.37 -0.24
C PRO A 47 2.83 2.47 0.49
N LYS A 48 2.17 2.10 1.58
CA LYS A 48 1.42 3.01 2.47
C LYS A 48 0.12 3.59 1.87
N SER A 49 -0.41 2.97 0.82
CA SER A 49 -1.69 3.36 0.20
C SER A 49 -2.93 2.70 0.83
N GLY A 50 -2.76 1.85 1.84
CA GLY A 50 -3.88 1.18 2.52
C GLY A 50 -3.95 -0.34 2.32
N THR A 51 -2.84 -0.98 1.92
CA THR A 51 -2.73 -2.42 1.64
C THR A 51 -3.34 -3.30 2.72
N THR A 52 -2.99 -3.07 3.99
CA THR A 52 -3.54 -3.84 5.12
C THR A 52 -5.05 -3.69 5.26
N TRP A 53 -5.59 -2.49 4.98
CA TRP A 53 -7.02 -2.23 5.11
C TRP A 53 -7.82 -2.99 4.05
N ILE A 54 -7.40 -2.90 2.79
CA ILE A 54 -8.04 -3.65 1.70
C ILE A 54 -7.85 -5.16 1.86
N SER A 55 -6.70 -5.60 2.36
CA SER A 55 -6.42 -7.01 2.63
C SER A 55 -7.39 -7.59 3.66
N GLU A 56 -7.60 -6.90 4.78
CA GLU A 56 -8.55 -7.35 5.81
C GLU A 56 -10.00 -7.38 5.28
N ILE A 57 -10.39 -6.39 4.46
CA ILE A 57 -11.71 -6.39 3.82
C ILE A 57 -11.88 -7.60 2.90
N VAL A 58 -10.89 -7.87 2.03
CA VAL A 58 -10.93 -8.99 1.09
C VAL A 58 -10.97 -10.33 1.83
N ASP A 59 -10.17 -10.52 2.88
CA ASP A 59 -10.21 -11.76 3.66
C ASP A 59 -11.56 -11.93 4.37
N MET A 60 -12.09 -10.87 4.98
CA MET A 60 -13.43 -10.90 5.60
C MET A 60 -14.53 -11.26 4.59
N ILE A 61 -14.45 -10.77 3.34
CA ILE A 61 -15.37 -11.16 2.26
C ILE A 61 -15.28 -12.67 1.99
N TYR A 62 -14.07 -13.22 1.95
CA TYR A 62 -13.83 -14.64 1.70
C TYR A 62 -14.21 -15.54 2.87
N LYS A 63 -14.20 -15.01 4.09
CA LYS A 63 -14.67 -15.67 5.31
C LYS A 63 -16.13 -15.38 5.63
N GLU A 64 -16.88 -14.77 4.71
CA GLU A 64 -18.32 -14.46 4.88
C GLU A 64 -18.62 -13.61 6.12
N GLY A 65 -17.70 -12.69 6.43
CA GLY A 65 -17.78 -11.78 7.58
C GLY A 65 -17.45 -12.43 8.93
N ASP A 66 -16.90 -13.65 8.93
CA ASP A 66 -16.51 -14.38 10.13
C ASP A 66 -15.11 -13.95 10.62
N ALA A 67 -15.08 -13.01 11.55
CA ALA A 67 -13.84 -12.50 12.14
C ALA A 67 -13.05 -13.56 12.91
N GLU A 68 -13.69 -14.65 13.38
CA GLU A 68 -12.99 -15.74 14.07
C GLU A 68 -12.06 -16.51 13.14
N LYS A 69 -12.37 -16.53 11.84
CA LYS A 69 -11.51 -17.12 10.80
C LYS A 69 -10.36 -16.21 10.38
N CYS A 70 -10.30 -14.98 10.90
CA CYS A 70 -9.28 -13.97 10.60
C CYS A 70 -8.21 -13.86 11.71
N LYS A 71 -8.04 -14.90 12.54
CA LYS A 71 -7.16 -14.94 13.72
C LYS A 71 -5.73 -15.42 13.42
N ASP A 72 -5.11 -14.83 12.42
CA ASP A 72 -3.67 -14.93 12.18
C ASP A 72 -3.17 -13.61 11.61
N ALA A 73 -1.88 -13.33 11.77
CA ALA A 73 -1.28 -12.11 11.29
C ALA A 73 -1.56 -11.90 9.79
N ILE A 74 -1.96 -10.69 9.41
CA ILE A 74 -2.41 -10.36 8.06
C ILE A 74 -1.36 -10.71 6.99
N PHE A 75 -0.07 -10.60 7.33
CA PHE A 75 1.04 -10.96 6.43
C PHE A 75 1.23 -12.48 6.27
N ASN A 76 0.63 -13.31 7.13
CA ASN A 76 0.55 -14.76 6.93
C ASN A 76 -0.68 -15.13 6.10
N ARG A 77 -1.82 -14.46 6.33
CA ARG A 77 -3.09 -14.69 5.61
C ARG A 77 -3.03 -14.20 4.16
N ILE A 78 -2.49 -13.00 3.95
CA ILE A 78 -2.31 -12.34 2.66
C ILE A 78 -0.85 -11.91 2.55
N PRO A 79 0.06 -12.85 2.24
CA PRO A 79 1.48 -12.55 2.14
C PRO A 79 1.82 -11.80 0.86
N PHE A 80 2.93 -11.07 0.92
CA PHE A 80 3.52 -10.38 -0.23
C PHE A 80 4.10 -11.40 -1.21
N LEU A 81 3.89 -11.15 -2.51
CA LEU A 81 4.40 -12.01 -3.57
C LEU A 81 5.94 -12.08 -3.53
N GLU A 82 6.58 -10.96 -3.27
CA GLU A 82 8.04 -10.82 -3.19
C GLU A 82 8.65 -11.51 -1.96
N CYS A 83 7.83 -12.06 -1.07
CA CYS A 83 8.23 -12.83 0.12
C CYS A 83 7.92 -14.33 -0.01
N ARG A 84 7.47 -14.84 -1.17
CA ARG A 84 7.09 -16.24 -1.38
C ARG A 84 8.07 -17.00 -2.28
N ASN A 85 8.17 -18.31 -2.01
CA ASN A 85 8.80 -19.35 -2.86
C ASN A 85 7.73 -20.24 -3.52
N GLU A 86 6.52 -19.73 -3.76
CA GLU A 86 5.42 -20.52 -4.32
C GLU A 86 5.18 -20.12 -5.76
N ASP A 87 4.98 -21.13 -6.60
CA ASP A 87 4.56 -20.96 -7.97
C ASP A 87 3.05 -20.63 -7.99
N VAL A 88 2.65 -19.55 -8.70
CA VAL A 88 1.37 -19.34 -9.43
C VAL A 88 0.32 -18.25 -8.89
N LEU A 89 0.11 -17.01 -9.47
CA LEU A 89 -1.11 -16.08 -9.50
C LEU A 89 -1.76 -15.58 -10.85
N ASN A 90 -2.98 -16.07 -11.15
CA ASN A 90 -4.07 -15.87 -12.20
C ASN A 90 -5.25 -15.02 -11.84
N GLY A 91 -5.05 -13.97 -11.08
CA GLY A 91 -6.14 -13.48 -10.24
C GLY A 91 -6.87 -12.26 -10.76
N ASN A 92 -8.07 -12.06 -10.22
CA ASN A 92 -8.68 -10.74 -10.19
C ASN A 92 -7.73 -9.76 -9.49
N ILE A 93 -7.41 -8.63 -10.12
CA ILE A 93 -6.49 -7.65 -9.53
C ILE A 93 -7.29 -6.54 -8.85
N ILE A 94 -7.01 -6.30 -7.58
CA ILE A 94 -7.49 -5.12 -6.86
C ILE A 94 -6.30 -4.18 -6.71
N TYR A 95 -6.40 -3.00 -7.31
CA TYR A 95 -5.42 -1.94 -7.13
C TYR A 95 -5.99 -0.85 -6.21
N LEU A 96 -5.34 -0.60 -5.07
CA LEU A 96 -5.69 0.51 -4.18
C LEU A 96 -4.62 1.61 -4.26
N CYS A 97 -5.05 2.81 -4.64
CA CYS A 97 -4.20 4.00 -4.67
C CYS A 97 -4.58 5.00 -3.57
N ARG A 98 -3.68 5.94 -3.29
CA ARG A 98 -3.86 7.01 -2.32
C ARG A 98 -3.10 8.24 -2.80
N ASN A 99 -3.59 9.43 -2.45
CA ASN A 99 -2.94 10.67 -2.83
C ASN A 99 -1.46 10.73 -2.39
N ALA A 100 -0.61 11.27 -3.27
CA ALA A 100 0.84 11.22 -3.13
C ALA A 100 1.35 11.90 -1.85
N LYS A 101 0.72 12.98 -1.41
CA LYS A 101 1.17 13.75 -0.24
C LYS A 101 0.98 12.97 1.05
N ASP A 102 -0.19 12.35 1.26
CA ASP A 102 -0.40 11.48 2.43
C ASP A 102 0.43 10.19 2.37
N VAL A 103 0.67 9.66 1.16
CA VAL A 103 1.61 8.55 0.97
C VAL A 103 3.00 8.95 1.44
N ALA A 104 3.52 10.11 1.01
CA ALA A 104 4.85 10.59 1.42
C ALA A 104 4.95 10.75 2.95
N VAL A 105 3.96 11.34 3.61
CA VAL A 105 3.90 11.41 5.08
C VAL A 105 3.92 10.01 5.71
N SER A 106 3.04 9.12 5.25
CA SER A 106 2.96 7.80 5.84
C SER A 106 4.20 6.96 5.59
N TYR A 107 4.92 7.21 4.50
CA TYR A 107 6.13 6.51 4.14
C TYR A 107 7.34 7.02 4.94
N TYR A 108 7.42 8.32 5.19
CA TYR A 108 8.42 8.90 6.08
C TYR A 108 8.42 8.25 7.47
N TYR A 109 7.23 8.15 8.11
CA TYR A 109 7.12 7.48 9.40
C TYR A 109 7.37 5.97 9.35
N PHE A 110 7.15 5.35 8.19
CA PHE A 110 7.48 3.94 8.00
C PHE A 110 9.00 3.73 7.94
N PHE A 111 9.74 4.61 7.25
CA PHE A 111 11.21 4.62 7.26
C PHE A 111 11.78 4.79 8.66
N LEU A 112 11.19 5.67 9.49
CA LEU A 112 11.62 5.85 10.88
C LEU A 112 11.38 4.62 11.77
N MET A 113 10.36 3.82 11.46
CA MET A 113 9.94 2.68 12.27
C MET A 113 10.66 1.37 11.89
N VAL A 114 11.02 1.20 10.63
CA VAL A 114 11.56 -0.07 10.09
C VAL A 114 13.09 0.02 10.07
N PRO A 115 13.81 -0.76 10.90
CA PRO A 115 15.25 -0.58 11.11
C PRO A 115 16.14 -0.79 9.88
N ILE A 116 15.66 -1.54 8.87
CA ILE A 116 16.43 -1.80 7.64
C ILE A 116 16.53 -0.56 6.74
N HIS A 117 15.61 0.41 6.87
CA HIS A 117 15.65 1.63 6.08
C HIS A 117 16.79 2.54 6.54
N PRO A 118 17.48 3.23 5.61
CA PRO A 118 18.40 4.28 6.01
C PRO A 118 17.64 5.41 6.72
N ASN A 119 18.35 6.22 7.49
CA ASN A 119 17.77 7.42 8.09
C ASN A 119 17.14 8.28 6.96
N PRO A 120 15.82 8.56 7.01
CA PRO A 120 15.16 9.31 5.95
C PRO A 120 15.63 10.77 5.86
N GLY A 121 16.29 11.29 6.90
CA GLY A 121 16.61 12.71 7.07
C GLY A 121 15.42 13.48 7.61
N THR A 122 15.39 14.79 7.38
CA THR A 122 14.21 15.62 7.62
C THR A 122 13.07 15.24 6.69
N PHE A 123 11.84 15.62 7.05
CA PHE A 123 10.68 15.36 6.19
C PHE A 123 10.84 15.97 4.79
N SER A 124 11.37 17.19 4.67
CA SER A 124 11.62 17.84 3.38
C SER A 124 12.61 17.05 2.53
N GLU A 125 13.73 16.59 3.09
CA GLU A 125 14.73 15.77 2.37
C GLU A 125 14.12 14.44 1.90
N PHE A 126 13.29 13.81 2.73
CA PHE A 126 12.57 12.61 2.34
C PHE A 126 11.58 12.87 1.19
N VAL A 127 10.85 13.99 1.21
CA VAL A 127 9.93 14.37 0.13
C VAL A 127 10.69 14.58 -1.19
N GLU A 128 11.90 15.14 -1.17
CA GLU A 128 12.76 15.21 -2.38
C GLU A 128 13.08 13.82 -2.93
N LYS A 129 13.48 12.87 -2.07
CA LYS A 129 13.73 11.48 -2.48
C LYS A 129 12.47 10.85 -3.07
N PHE A 130 11.32 11.04 -2.43
CA PHE A 130 10.03 10.54 -2.88
C PHE A 130 9.63 11.11 -4.25
N MET A 131 9.76 12.43 -4.46
CA MET A 131 9.44 13.10 -5.74
C MET A 131 10.28 12.54 -6.90
N ASN A 132 11.52 12.16 -6.63
CA ASN A 132 12.45 11.58 -7.61
C ASN A 132 12.32 10.05 -7.74
N GLY A 133 11.45 9.40 -6.95
CA GLY A 133 11.33 7.94 -6.92
C GLY A 133 12.57 7.24 -6.38
N HIS A 134 13.39 7.93 -5.58
CA HIS A 134 14.56 7.39 -4.89
C HIS A 134 14.16 6.78 -3.53
N VAL A 135 13.12 5.96 -3.55
CA VAL A 135 12.57 5.21 -2.41
C VAL A 135 12.22 3.78 -2.89
N PRO A 136 12.13 2.79 -1.99
CA PRO A 136 11.77 1.43 -2.39
C PRO A 136 10.43 1.42 -3.15
N TYR A 137 10.32 0.53 -4.14
CA TYR A 137 9.24 0.50 -5.15
C TYR A 137 9.23 1.68 -6.16
N GLY A 138 10.18 2.61 -6.05
CA GLY A 138 10.46 3.62 -7.08
C GLY A 138 9.46 4.78 -7.09
N SER A 139 9.08 5.20 -8.29
CA SER A 139 8.25 6.40 -8.51
C SER A 139 6.77 6.09 -8.28
N TRP A 140 6.16 6.73 -7.27
CA TRP A 140 4.71 6.71 -7.04
C TRP A 140 3.91 7.13 -8.29
N TYR A 141 4.42 8.12 -9.03
CA TYR A 141 3.77 8.64 -10.24
C TYR A 141 3.71 7.58 -11.33
N LYS A 142 4.84 6.93 -11.63
CA LYS A 142 4.88 5.85 -12.64
C LYS A 142 4.07 4.64 -12.20
N HIS A 143 4.16 4.28 -10.92
CA HIS A 143 3.43 3.15 -10.35
C HIS A 143 1.91 3.34 -10.52
N THR A 144 1.35 4.44 -10.03
CA THR A 144 -0.08 4.71 -10.09
C THR A 144 -0.60 4.89 -11.52
N GLN A 145 0.14 5.59 -12.39
CA GLN A 145 -0.26 5.78 -13.78
C GLN A 145 -0.22 4.47 -14.57
N SER A 146 0.78 3.60 -14.36
CA SER A 146 0.87 2.31 -15.06
C SER A 146 -0.30 1.39 -14.70
N TRP A 147 -0.63 1.31 -13.40
CA TRP A 147 -1.80 0.57 -12.93
C TRP A 147 -3.12 1.18 -13.38
N TRP A 148 -3.19 2.52 -13.47
CA TRP A 148 -4.33 3.20 -14.04
C TRP A 148 -4.52 2.77 -15.49
N GLU A 149 -3.50 2.83 -16.34
CA GLU A 149 -3.64 2.41 -17.74
C GLU A 149 -3.98 0.92 -17.89
N LYS A 150 -3.35 0.04 -17.10
CA LYS A 150 -3.65 -1.40 -17.04
C LYS A 150 -5.10 -1.72 -16.70
N ARG A 151 -5.83 -0.81 -16.03
CA ARG A 151 -7.25 -1.00 -15.73
C ARG A 151 -8.12 -1.24 -16.97
N LYS A 152 -7.67 -0.77 -18.13
CA LYS A 152 -8.40 -0.89 -19.41
C LYS A 152 -8.46 -2.33 -19.92
N ASP A 153 -7.61 -3.21 -19.40
CA ASP A 153 -7.49 -4.61 -19.83
C ASP A 153 -8.57 -5.53 -19.20
N GLY A 154 -9.44 -4.99 -18.33
CA GLY A 154 -10.71 -5.62 -17.91
C GLY A 154 -10.68 -6.52 -16.67
N GLN A 155 -9.51 -6.88 -16.14
CA GLN A 155 -9.35 -7.74 -14.95
C GLN A 155 -8.81 -6.98 -13.73
N LEU A 156 -9.18 -5.70 -13.60
CA LEU A 156 -8.67 -4.83 -12.54
C LEU A 156 -9.77 -3.95 -11.94
N LEU A 157 -9.94 -4.03 -10.63
CA LEU A 157 -10.69 -3.06 -9.85
C LEU A 157 -9.75 -1.99 -9.31
N PHE A 158 -9.92 -0.75 -9.79
CA PHE A 158 -9.13 0.39 -9.35
C PHE A 158 -9.89 1.17 -8.27
N LEU A 159 -9.32 1.26 -7.07
CA LEU A 159 -9.90 1.90 -5.89
C LEU A 159 -9.04 3.07 -5.40
N PHE A 160 -9.68 4.00 -4.69
CA PHE A 160 -9.04 5.13 -4.03
C PHE A 160 -9.23 5.02 -2.52
N TYR A 161 -8.15 5.19 -1.77
CA TYR A 161 -8.18 5.23 -0.31
C TYR A 161 -9.15 6.32 0.18
N GLU A 162 -9.19 7.45 -0.53
CA GLU A 162 -10.07 8.56 -0.20
C GLU A 162 -11.55 8.21 -0.38
N ASP A 163 -11.90 7.46 -1.43
CA ASP A 163 -13.28 7.00 -1.62
C ASP A 163 -13.69 6.01 -0.53
N MET A 164 -12.77 5.10 -0.13
CA MET A 164 -13.01 4.19 1.00
C MET A 164 -13.21 4.95 2.32
N LYS A 165 -12.51 6.07 2.51
CA LYS A 165 -12.66 6.92 3.70
C LYS A 165 -13.95 7.72 3.69
N GLU A 166 -14.44 8.12 2.51
CA GLU A 166 -15.67 8.90 2.34
C GLU A 166 -16.91 8.02 2.47
N ASP A 167 -16.96 6.87 1.79
CA ASP A 167 -18.07 5.93 1.85
C ASP A 167 -17.59 4.48 1.77
N ILE A 168 -17.22 3.93 2.92
CA ILE A 168 -16.73 2.55 3.01
C ILE A 168 -17.79 1.52 2.61
N ARG A 169 -19.09 1.78 2.82
CA ARG A 169 -20.14 0.81 2.47
C ARG A 169 -20.19 0.62 0.95
N LYS A 170 -20.19 1.72 0.21
CA LYS A 170 -20.18 1.71 -1.26
C LYS A 170 -18.96 0.97 -1.81
N GLU A 171 -17.78 1.23 -1.27
CA GLU A 171 -16.55 0.58 -1.74
C GLU A 171 -16.49 -0.90 -1.38
N VAL A 172 -17.01 -1.31 -0.21
CA VAL A 172 -17.16 -2.73 0.16
C VAL A 172 -18.15 -3.46 -0.75
N ILE A 173 -19.30 -2.85 -1.09
CA ILE A 173 -20.26 -3.43 -2.05
C ILE A 173 -19.60 -3.66 -3.40
N LYS A 174 -18.85 -2.66 -3.90
CA LYS A 174 -18.12 -2.74 -5.17
C LYS A 174 -17.10 -3.90 -5.16
N LEU A 175 -16.38 -4.07 -4.06
CA LEU A 175 -15.45 -5.19 -3.86
C LEU A 175 -16.14 -6.54 -3.86
N ILE A 176 -17.23 -6.70 -3.09
CA ILE A 176 -17.99 -7.96 -3.03
C ILE A 176 -18.47 -8.37 -4.43
N GLN A 177 -19.01 -7.41 -5.20
CA GLN A 177 -19.50 -7.64 -6.56
C GLN A 177 -18.37 -7.99 -7.53
N PHE A 178 -17.25 -7.25 -7.47
CA PHE A 178 -16.07 -7.53 -8.31
C PHE A 178 -15.51 -8.94 -8.05
N LEU A 179 -15.55 -9.39 -6.80
CA LEU A 179 -15.13 -10.71 -6.38
C LEU A 179 -16.17 -11.81 -6.66
N GLY A 180 -17.23 -11.53 -7.43
CA GLY A 180 -18.25 -12.49 -7.82
C GLY A 180 -19.14 -12.99 -6.67
N ARG A 181 -19.16 -12.27 -5.54
CA ARG A 181 -19.95 -12.63 -4.36
C ARG A 181 -21.22 -11.77 -4.26
N LYS A 182 -22.20 -12.23 -3.47
CA LYS A 182 -23.46 -11.51 -3.27
C LYS A 182 -23.37 -10.58 -2.06
N PRO A 183 -23.57 -9.27 -2.21
CA PRO A 183 -23.63 -8.36 -1.07
C PRO A 183 -24.92 -8.62 -0.28
N SER A 184 -24.79 -8.78 1.04
CA SER A 184 -25.90 -8.75 1.99
C SER A 184 -25.62 -7.69 3.05
N GLU A 185 -26.66 -7.02 3.56
CA GLU A 185 -26.48 -5.98 4.60
C GLU A 185 -25.70 -6.51 5.80
N SER A 186 -26.00 -7.73 6.25
CA SER A 186 -25.28 -8.36 7.37
C SER A 186 -23.79 -8.57 7.08
N LEU A 187 -23.43 -9.00 5.87
CA LEU A 187 -22.02 -9.16 5.48
C LEU A 187 -21.32 -7.80 5.43
N ILE A 188 -21.94 -6.81 4.82
CA ILE A 188 -21.41 -5.45 4.70
C ILE A 188 -21.20 -4.84 6.08
N ASP A 189 -22.19 -4.94 6.98
CA ASP A 189 -22.11 -4.42 8.35
C ASP A 189 -20.95 -5.02 9.12
N LYS A 190 -20.81 -6.36 9.08
CA LYS A 190 -19.70 -7.07 9.74
C LYS A 190 -18.35 -6.61 9.23
N ILE A 191 -18.18 -6.50 7.91
CA ILE A 191 -16.94 -6.04 7.29
C ILE A 191 -16.65 -4.60 7.73
N VAL A 192 -17.60 -3.69 7.57
CA VAL A 192 -17.42 -2.26 7.86
C VAL A 192 -17.09 -2.03 9.33
N GLN A 193 -17.77 -2.72 10.24
CA GLN A 193 -17.51 -2.61 11.69
C GLN A 193 -16.13 -3.14 12.07
N HIS A 194 -15.76 -4.33 11.56
CA HIS A 194 -14.49 -4.99 11.90
C HIS A 194 -13.27 -4.28 11.28
N THR A 195 -13.44 -3.68 10.10
CA THR A 195 -12.36 -3.05 9.34
C THR A 195 -12.25 -1.54 9.58
N THR A 196 -12.88 -1.01 10.64
CA THR A 196 -12.62 0.37 11.04
C THR A 196 -11.17 0.53 11.49
N PHE A 197 -10.62 1.74 11.33
CA PHE A 197 -9.25 2.01 11.77
C PHE A 197 -9.03 1.71 13.27
N GLN A 198 -10.02 2.00 14.12
CA GLN A 198 -9.89 1.77 15.57
C GLN A 198 -9.86 0.28 15.91
N GLU A 199 -10.72 -0.53 15.27
CA GLU A 199 -10.74 -1.97 15.50
C GLU A 199 -9.46 -2.63 14.97
N MET A 200 -9.05 -2.31 13.74
CA MET A 200 -7.81 -2.83 13.17
C MET A 200 -6.55 -2.39 13.94
N LYS A 201 -6.57 -1.21 14.58
CA LYS A 201 -5.46 -0.73 15.42
C LYS A 201 -5.31 -1.52 16.71
N LYS A 202 -6.43 -1.94 17.31
CA LYS A 202 -6.42 -2.79 18.52
C LYS A 202 -6.10 -4.25 18.21
N ASN A 203 -6.45 -4.71 17.01
CA ASN A 203 -6.31 -6.10 16.61
C ASN A 203 -4.84 -6.48 16.31
N PRO A 204 -4.20 -7.38 17.10
CA PRO A 204 -2.81 -7.82 16.89
C PRO A 204 -2.59 -8.49 15.53
N PHE A 205 -3.65 -9.06 14.94
CA PHE A 205 -3.61 -9.75 13.65
C PHE A 205 -3.55 -8.78 12.46
N THR A 206 -3.82 -7.49 12.65
CA THR A 206 -3.78 -6.48 11.58
C THR A 206 -2.82 -5.33 11.85
N ASN A 207 -2.49 -5.04 13.11
CA ASN A 207 -1.70 -3.88 13.48
C ASN A 207 -0.17 -4.09 13.45
N TYR A 208 0.30 -5.29 13.08
CA TYR A 208 1.71 -5.71 13.03
C TYR A 208 2.45 -5.74 14.38
N THR A 209 1.77 -5.71 15.54
CA THR A 209 2.47 -5.79 16.85
C THR A 209 3.04 -7.17 17.15
N MET A 210 2.64 -8.19 16.38
CA MET A 210 3.22 -9.53 16.43
C MET A 210 4.60 -9.61 15.74
N MET A 211 5.00 -8.58 14.98
CA MET A 211 6.34 -8.53 14.38
C MET A 211 7.39 -8.11 15.43
N PRO A 212 8.56 -8.76 15.48
CA PRO A 212 9.67 -8.33 16.33
C PRO A 212 10.09 -6.89 16.02
N ASN A 213 10.55 -6.16 17.05
CA ASN A 213 11.00 -4.77 16.92
C ASN A 213 12.21 -4.62 15.97
N GLU A 214 12.95 -5.69 15.75
CA GLU A 214 14.07 -5.80 14.81
C GLU A 214 13.63 -5.56 13.36
N PHE A 215 12.38 -5.92 13.05
CA PHE A 215 11.77 -5.72 11.73
C PHE A 215 10.84 -4.50 11.71
N MET A 216 10.10 -4.26 12.80
CA MET A 216 9.17 -3.14 12.89
C MET A 216 9.08 -2.59 14.31
N ASN A 217 9.83 -1.52 14.60
CA ASN A 217 9.91 -0.96 15.95
C ASN A 217 8.75 0.00 16.23
N GLN A 218 7.60 -0.56 16.61
CA GLN A 218 6.39 0.23 16.86
C GLN A 218 6.45 1.15 18.08
N LYS A 219 7.51 1.06 18.89
CA LYS A 219 7.80 2.01 19.98
C LYS A 219 8.28 3.36 19.45
N VAL A 220 8.88 3.41 18.25
CA VAL A 220 9.29 4.66 17.60
C VAL A 220 8.06 5.32 16.99
N HIS A 221 7.35 4.61 16.12
CA HIS A 221 6.06 5.02 15.57
C HIS A 221 5.17 3.82 15.35
N SER A 222 3.86 3.96 15.58
CA SER A 222 2.90 2.87 15.33
C SER A 222 2.63 2.66 13.84
N PHE A 223 2.46 1.41 13.42
CA PHE A 223 2.08 1.06 12.04
C PHE A 223 0.68 1.63 11.71
N MET A 224 -0.29 1.38 12.61
CA MET A 224 -1.62 1.99 12.57
C MET A 224 -1.58 3.41 13.13
N ARG A 225 -0.93 4.31 12.38
CA ARG A 225 -0.56 5.67 12.82
C ARG A 225 -1.77 6.60 13.03
N LYS A 226 -2.43 7.03 11.94
CA LYS A 226 -3.59 7.95 11.98
C LYS A 226 -4.83 7.50 11.18
N GLY A 227 -4.66 6.85 10.02
CA GLY A 227 -5.80 6.32 9.25
C GLY A 227 -6.77 7.37 8.67
N ILE A 228 -6.25 8.54 8.29
CA ILE A 228 -7.03 9.68 7.75
C ILE A 228 -6.55 10.11 6.37
N SER A 229 -7.38 10.85 5.64
CA SER A 229 -6.98 11.62 4.45
C SER A 229 -6.72 13.07 4.84
N GLY A 230 -5.69 13.71 4.29
CA GLY A 230 -5.35 15.10 4.53
C GLY A 230 -4.31 15.37 5.64
N ASP A 231 -3.65 14.34 6.17
CA ASP A 231 -2.62 14.53 7.21
C ASP A 231 -1.38 15.26 6.68
N TRP A 232 -1.16 15.26 5.37
CA TRP A 232 -0.12 16.07 4.73
C TRP A 232 -0.19 17.56 5.08
N LYS A 233 -1.37 18.11 5.35
CA LYS A 233 -1.53 19.51 5.79
C LYS A 233 -0.80 19.82 7.09
N ASN A 234 -0.55 18.80 7.92
CA ASN A 234 0.18 18.94 9.18
C ASN A 234 1.70 18.79 9.04
N HIS A 235 2.20 18.50 7.83
CA HIS A 235 3.62 18.14 7.61
C HIS A 235 4.26 19.00 6.52
N PHE A 236 3.54 19.29 5.44
CA PHE A 236 4.05 20.13 4.37
C PHE A 236 4.01 21.59 4.79
N THR A 237 5.18 22.23 4.81
CA THR A 237 5.25 23.69 4.83
C THR A 237 4.68 24.25 3.52
N VAL A 238 4.28 25.52 3.51
CA VAL A 238 3.76 26.19 2.29
C VAL A 238 4.75 26.05 1.12
N ALA A 239 6.02 26.36 1.36
CA ALA A 239 7.07 26.27 0.34
C ALA A 239 7.29 24.84 -0.19
N LEU A 240 7.28 23.83 0.70
CA LEU A 240 7.41 22.44 0.27
C LEU A 240 6.18 21.98 -0.51
N ASN A 241 4.99 22.44 -0.11
CA ASN A 241 3.74 22.14 -0.80
C ASN A 241 3.72 22.72 -2.22
N GLU A 242 4.09 23.99 -2.40
CA GLU A 242 4.17 24.65 -3.71
C GLU A 242 5.17 23.93 -4.64
N LYS A 243 6.35 23.58 -4.11
CA LYS A 243 7.34 22.80 -4.85
C LYS A 243 6.78 21.44 -5.28
N PHE A 244 6.14 20.73 -4.35
CA PHE A 244 5.55 19.42 -4.62
C PHE A 244 4.43 19.51 -5.67
N ASP A 245 3.54 20.50 -5.56
CA ASP A 245 2.42 20.67 -6.49
C ASP A 245 2.90 20.97 -7.91
N LYS A 246 3.92 21.83 -8.06
CA LYS A 246 4.55 22.10 -9.36
C LYS A 246 5.16 20.84 -9.97
N HIS A 247 5.87 20.04 -9.17
CA HIS A 247 6.44 18.77 -9.65
C HIS A 247 5.36 17.76 -10.00
N TYR A 248 4.34 17.63 -9.15
CA TYR A 248 3.20 16.73 -9.35
C TYR A 248 2.46 17.03 -10.65
N GLU A 249 2.18 18.32 -10.93
CA GLU A 249 1.52 18.73 -12.17
C GLU A 249 2.32 18.30 -13.41
N GLN A 250 3.65 18.44 -13.36
CA GLN A 250 4.53 18.00 -14.44
C GLN A 250 4.51 16.47 -14.61
N GLN A 251 4.61 15.70 -13.52
CA GLN A 251 4.64 14.24 -13.55
C GLN A 251 3.31 13.60 -13.96
N MET A 252 2.19 14.26 -13.64
CA MET A 252 0.84 13.76 -13.92
C MET A 252 0.22 14.39 -15.17
N LYS A 253 0.97 15.22 -15.89
CA LYS A 253 0.50 15.87 -17.12
C LYS A 253 0.09 14.82 -18.15
N GLY A 254 -1.11 14.97 -18.70
CA GLY A 254 -1.68 14.04 -19.68
C GLY A 254 -2.38 12.82 -19.07
N SER A 255 -2.23 12.57 -17.76
CA SER A 255 -2.99 11.53 -17.08
C SER A 255 -4.43 11.95 -16.83
N THR A 256 -5.36 11.01 -17.03
CA THR A 256 -6.77 11.16 -16.65
C THR A 256 -7.03 10.83 -15.19
N LEU A 257 -6.04 10.28 -14.48
CA LEU A 257 -6.12 9.94 -13.07
C LEU A 257 -6.20 11.20 -12.20
N LYS A 258 -7.20 11.27 -11.32
CA LYS A 258 -7.42 12.39 -10.40
C LYS A 258 -7.48 11.88 -8.95
N PHE A 259 -6.93 12.66 -8.03
CA PHE A 259 -6.88 12.32 -6.61
C PHE A 259 -7.51 13.44 -5.78
N LYS A 260 -8.25 13.05 -4.75
CA LYS A 260 -8.64 13.94 -3.65
C LYS A 260 -7.47 14.03 -2.69
N THR A 261 -7.12 15.23 -2.23
CA THR A 261 -6.04 15.43 -1.23
C THR A 261 -6.61 15.67 0.17
N GLY A 262 -7.88 15.38 0.40
CA GLY A 262 -8.56 15.57 1.66
C GLY A 262 -10.03 15.23 1.53
N ILE A 263 -10.66 14.99 2.67
CA ILE A 263 -12.11 14.76 2.84
C ILE A 263 -12.57 15.74 3.90
#